data_AF-A0A1A9S7B9-F1
#
_entry.id   AF-A0A1A9S7B9-F1
#
_cell.length_a   1.000
_cell.length_b   1.000
_cell.length_c   1.000
_cell.angle_alpha   90.00
_cell.angle_beta   90.00
_cell.angle_gamma   90.00
#
_symmetry.space_group_name_H-M   'P 1'
#
loop_
_entity.id
_entity.type
_entity.pdbx_description
1 polymer ?
#
loop_
_entity_poly.entity_id
_entity_poly.type
_entity_poly.pdbx_seq_one_letter_code
_entity_poly.pdbx_strand_id
1 'polypeptide(L)'
;MQSNLQTILQHSNLENGTTCYSHAGRIINPFLSAVAIPEQYHADLAAQSCSWQPLGLHTSEQAARAACLTFIATLPPEQAAEAGYSIMQPGSPLFDRLLARLPQTSC
;
A
#
# COMPACT_ATOMS: atom_id res chain seq x y z
N MET A 1 20.32 -9.18 -15.34
CA MET A 1 19.58 -8.28 -14.44
C MET A 1 18.63 -9.14 -13.64
N GLN A 2 18.97 -9.51 -12.41
CA GLN A 2 18.10 -10.33 -11.57
C GLN A 2 16.91 -9.49 -11.12
N SER A 3 15.72 -9.81 -11.66
CA SER A 3 14.45 -9.41 -11.06
C SER A 3 14.34 -10.08 -9.69
N ASN A 4 14.87 -9.44 -8.65
CA ASN A 4 14.43 -9.67 -7.28
C ASN A 4 13.03 -9.07 -7.16
N LEU A 5 12.04 -9.73 -7.78
CA LEU A 5 10.65 -9.52 -7.39
C LEU A 5 10.61 -9.92 -5.92
N GLN A 6 10.45 -8.94 -5.05
CA GLN A 6 10.20 -9.16 -3.63
C GLN A 6 8.80 -9.78 -3.50
N THR A 7 8.66 -11.04 -3.91
CA THR A 7 7.38 -11.73 -3.92
C THR A 7 7.06 -12.06 -2.47
N ILE A 8 6.24 -11.20 -1.87
CA ILE A 8 5.58 -11.48 -0.61
C ILE A 8 4.36 -12.33 -0.97
N LEU A 9 4.33 -13.56 -0.46
CA LEU A 9 3.21 -14.47 -0.65
C LEU A 9 2.25 -14.30 0.51
N GLN A 10 0.96 -14.18 0.18
CA GLN A 10 -0.12 -14.22 1.15
C GLN A 10 -0.67 -15.64 1.23
N HIS A 11 -0.76 -16.19 2.44
CA HIS A 11 -1.34 -17.49 2.73
C HIS A 11 -2.58 -17.26 3.58
N SER A 12 -3.74 -17.73 3.13
CA SER A 12 -4.98 -17.62 3.90
C SER A 12 -5.42 -19.02 4.31
N ASN A 13 -5.48 -19.27 5.61
CA ASN A 13 -6.03 -20.50 6.15
C ASN A 13 -7.54 -20.34 6.30
N LEU A 14 -8.29 -21.09 5.49
CA LEU A 14 -9.75 -21.04 5.42
C LEU A 14 -10.42 -21.68 6.65
N GLU A 15 -9.74 -22.57 7.38
CA GLU A 15 -10.29 -23.28 8.53
C GLU A 15 -10.37 -22.42 9.79
N ASN A 16 -9.43 -21.48 9.95
CA ASN A 16 -9.37 -20.59 11.12
C ASN A 16 -9.43 -19.09 10.75
N GLY A 17 -9.55 -18.76 9.45
CA GLY A 17 -9.63 -17.39 8.96
C GLY A 17 -8.34 -16.58 9.11
N THR A 18 -7.20 -17.22 9.39
CA THR A 18 -5.93 -16.51 9.58
C THR A 18 -5.22 -16.28 8.25
N THR A 19 -4.72 -15.05 8.07
CA THR A 19 -3.85 -14.70 6.94
C THR A 19 -2.43 -14.49 7.46
N CYS A 20 -1.47 -15.20 6.87
CA CYS A 20 -0.05 -14.97 7.14
C CYS A 20 0.70 -14.64 5.84
N TYR A 21 1.82 -13.94 5.97
CA TYR A 21 2.61 -13.50 4.83
C TYR A 21 3.99 -14.13 4.92
N SER A 22 4.57 -14.49 3.78
CA SER A 22 5.91 -15.04 3.73
C SER A 22 6.78 -14.38 2.66
N HIS A 23 8.06 -14.23 2.94
CA HIS A 23 9.07 -13.82 1.98
C HIS A 23 10.30 -14.72 2.12
N ALA A 24 10.81 -15.23 0.98
CA ALA A 24 11.95 -16.17 0.95
C ALA A 24 11.81 -17.37 1.93
N GLY A 25 10.59 -17.91 2.05
CA GLY A 25 10.29 -19.06 2.92
C GLY A 25 10.17 -18.74 4.42
N ARG A 26 10.17 -17.46 4.81
CA ARG A 26 10.01 -17.03 6.21
C ARG A 26 8.72 -16.27 6.40
N ILE A 27 8.01 -16.52 7.50
CA ILE A 27 6.84 -15.73 7.89
C ILE A 27 7.28 -14.32 8.28
N ILE A 28 6.56 -13.32 7.77
CA ILE A 28 6.82 -11.90 8.01
C ILE A 28 5.53 -11.15 8.33
N ASN A 29 5.66 -9.98 8.95
CA ASN A 29 4.62 -8.96 9.01
C ASN A 29 4.97 -7.87 7.99
N PRO A 30 4.34 -7.87 6.79
CA PRO A 30 4.69 -6.93 5.74
C PRO A 30 4.13 -5.54 6.04
N PHE A 31 4.57 -4.59 5.24
CA PHE A 31 4.10 -3.21 5.25
C PHE A 31 3.39 -2.91 3.93
N LEU A 32 2.12 -2.52 3.99
CA LEU A 32 1.37 -2.03 2.84
C LEU A 32 1.63 -0.53 2.69
N SER A 33 2.19 -0.12 1.56
CA SER A 33 2.29 1.29 1.20
C SER A 33 1.04 1.75 0.47
N ALA A 34 0.49 2.89 0.91
CA ALA A 34 -0.63 3.54 0.24
C ALA A 34 -0.46 5.06 0.27
N VAL A 35 -0.83 5.72 -0.83
CA VAL A 35 -0.82 7.18 -0.97
C VAL A 35 -2.26 7.69 -0.94
N ALA A 36 -2.52 8.75 -0.20
CA ALA A 36 -3.79 9.45 -0.20
C ALA A 36 -3.68 10.61 -1.20
N ILE A 37 -4.40 10.51 -2.33
CA ILE A 37 -4.41 11.51 -3.40
C ILE A 37 -5.71 12.31 -3.28
N PRO A 38 -5.67 13.65 -3.16
CA PRO A 38 -6.89 14.45 -3.09
C PRO A 38 -7.66 14.39 -4.42
N GLU A 39 -8.97 14.11 -4.37
CA GLU A 39 -9.80 13.91 -5.57
C GLU A 39 -10.23 15.22 -6.22
N GLN A 40 -10.29 16.33 -5.47
CA GLN A 40 -10.49 17.70 -5.97
C GLN A 40 -10.22 18.71 -4.84
N TYR A 41 -9.48 19.78 -5.13
CA TYR A 41 -9.36 20.94 -4.24
C TYR A 41 -10.59 21.82 -4.41
N HIS A 42 -11.58 21.69 -3.53
CA HIS A 42 -12.63 22.68 -3.37
C HIS A 42 -12.27 23.51 -2.13
N ALA A 43 -11.91 24.78 -2.34
CA ALA A 43 -11.51 25.69 -1.27
C ALA A 43 -12.59 25.88 -0.17
N ASP A 44 -13.83 25.47 -0.45
CA ASP A 44 -15.00 25.63 0.43
C ASP A 44 -15.38 24.37 1.23
N LEU A 45 -14.67 23.24 1.08
CA LEU A 45 -14.99 22.00 1.82
C LEU A 45 -14.00 21.75 2.95
N ALA A 46 -14.51 21.76 4.18
CA ALA A 46 -13.77 21.43 5.41
C ALA A 46 -13.25 19.97 5.47
N ALA A 47 -13.64 19.12 4.52
CA ALA A 47 -13.19 17.74 4.39
C ALA A 47 -12.76 17.47 2.94
N GLN A 48 -11.46 17.32 2.73
CA GLN A 48 -10.89 16.92 1.45
C GLN A 48 -11.13 15.43 1.26
N SER A 49 -11.88 15.05 0.22
CA SER A 49 -12.01 13.65 -0.18
C SER A 49 -10.68 13.18 -0.79
N CYS A 50 -10.10 12.13 -0.22
CA CYS A 50 -8.87 11.52 -0.72
C CYS A 50 -9.14 10.12 -1.27
N SER A 51 -8.64 9.88 -2.47
CA SER A 51 -8.53 8.54 -3.04
C SER A 51 -7.29 7.86 -2.50
N TRP A 52 -7.47 6.74 -1.80
CA TRP A 52 -6.35 5.92 -1.39
C TRP A 52 -5.86 5.08 -2.57
N GLN A 53 -4.61 5.24 -2.97
CA GLN A 53 -3.94 4.42 -3.97
C GLN A 53 -2.97 3.45 -3.28
N PRO A 54 -3.28 2.16 -3.17
CA PRO A 54 -2.32 1.17 -2.68
C PRO A 54 -1.21 0.97 -3.72
N LEU A 55 0.04 0.84 -3.26
CA LEU A 55 1.21 0.70 -4.12
C LEU A 55 1.82 -0.70 -4.08
N GLY A 56 1.83 -1.36 -2.91
CA GLY A 56 2.29 -2.74 -2.79
C GLY A 56 2.62 -3.15 -1.37
N LEU A 57 2.94 -4.43 -1.19
CA LEU A 57 3.49 -4.97 0.05
C LEU A 57 5.02 -4.90 0.03
N HIS A 58 5.60 -4.59 1.17
CA HIS A 58 7.06 -4.47 1.37
C HIS A 58 7.49 -5.23 2.61
N THR A 59 8.73 -5.72 2.60
CA THR A 59 9.31 -6.43 3.75
C THR A 59 9.85 -5.48 4.81
N SER A 60 10.01 -4.20 4.49
CA SER A 60 10.49 -3.16 5.41
C SER A 60 9.70 -1.86 5.27
N GLU A 61 9.56 -1.15 6.38
CA GLU A 61 8.92 0.17 6.41
C GLU A 61 9.66 1.18 5.53
N GLN A 62 11.00 1.12 5.49
CA GLN A 62 11.81 2.00 4.66
C GLN A 62 11.52 1.81 3.16
N ALA A 63 11.37 0.57 2.70
CA ALA A 63 11.01 0.29 1.31
C ALA A 63 9.59 0.77 0.98
N ALA A 64 8.63 0.53 1.88
CA ALA A 64 7.26 1.04 1.75
C ALA A 64 7.23 2.58 1.67
N ARG A 65 7.98 3.26 2.54
CA ARG A 65 8.12 4.72 2.54
C ARG A 65 8.73 5.23 1.24
N ALA A 66 9.82 4.61 0.78
CA ALA A 66 10.48 5.00 -0.46
C ALA A 66 9.54 4.85 -1.67
N ALA A 67 8.71 3.79 -1.70
CA ALA A 67 7.70 3.61 -2.73
C ALA A 67 6.64 4.72 -2.71
N CYS A 68 6.14 5.10 -1.52
CA CYS A 68 5.20 6.22 -1.39
C CYS A 68 5.79 7.53 -1.89
N LEU A 69 7.01 7.88 -1.44
CA LEU A 69 7.67 9.14 -1.84
C LEU A 69 7.97 9.17 -3.34
N THR A 70 8.44 8.04 -3.90
CA THR A 70 8.67 7.92 -5.34
C THR A 70 7.38 8.12 -6.12
N PHE A 71 6.27 7.54 -5.67
CA PHE A 71 4.97 7.72 -6.32
C PHE A 71 4.49 9.18 -6.23
N ILE A 72 4.54 9.80 -5.04
CA ILE A 72 4.14 11.20 -4.84
C ILE A 72 4.95 12.14 -5.75
N ALA A 73 6.25 11.89 -5.94
CA ALA A 73 7.09 12.68 -6.84
C ALA A 73 6.70 12.60 -8.32
N THR A 74 5.86 11.62 -8.71
CA THR A 74 5.32 11.51 -10.08
C THR A 74 3.96 12.19 -10.26
N LEU A 75 3.33 12.65 -9.17
CA LEU A 75 2.07 13.36 -9.23
C LEU A 75 2.26 14.80 -9.76
N PRO A 76 1.22 15.40 -10.35
CA PRO A 76 1.18 16.83 -10.62
C PRO A 76 1.51 17.65 -9.35
N PRO A 77 2.23 18.79 -9.46
CA PRO A 77 2.69 19.56 -8.30
C PRO A 77 1.59 19.93 -7.31
N GLU A 78 0.41 20.32 -7.83
CA GLU A 78 -0.75 20.64 -7.01
C GLU A 78 -1.28 19.44 -6.22
N GLN A 79 -1.20 18.23 -6.75
CA GLN A 79 -1.59 17.02 -6.04
C GLN A 79 -0.47 16.55 -5.10
N ALA A 80 0.79 16.66 -5.51
CA ALA A 80 1.94 16.25 -4.70
C ALA A 80 2.09 17.05 -3.41
N ALA A 81 1.74 18.34 -3.44
CA ALA A 81 1.80 19.23 -2.27
C ALA A 81 0.83 18.81 -1.14
N GLU A 82 -0.33 18.29 -1.52
CA GLU A 82 -1.41 17.90 -0.59
C GLU A 82 -1.51 16.36 -0.41
N ALA A 83 -0.72 15.59 -1.17
CA ALA A 83 -0.71 14.15 -1.07
C ALA A 83 -0.10 13.68 0.25
N GLY A 84 -0.83 12.82 0.95
CA GLY A 84 -0.36 12.11 2.13
C GLY A 84 0.06 10.68 1.79
N TYR A 85 0.70 10.00 2.74
CA TYR A 85 0.89 8.56 2.64
C TYR A 85 0.68 7.88 3.99
N SER A 86 0.38 6.59 3.94
CA SER A 86 0.32 5.72 5.11
C SER A 86 1.05 4.41 4.83
N ILE A 87 1.73 3.92 5.85
CA ILE A 87 2.37 2.61 5.86
C ILE A 87 1.65 1.78 6.91
N MET A 88 0.96 0.74 6.46
CA MET A 88 0.07 -0.05 7.30
C MET A 88 0.61 -1.45 7.51
N GLN A 89 0.42 -1.96 8.72
CA GLN A 89 0.61 -3.37 9.04
C GLN A 89 -0.71 -4.13 8.95
N PRO A 90 -0.69 -5.46 8.78
CA PRO A 90 -1.88 -6.29 8.84
C PRO A 90 -2.66 -6.11 10.15
N GLY A 91 -3.98 -6.32 10.10
CA GLY A 91 -4.85 -6.29 11.27
C GLY A 91 -5.77 -5.07 11.38
N SER A 92 -5.76 -4.17 10.39
CA SER A 92 -6.77 -3.11 10.29
C SER A 92 -7.73 -3.34 9.13
N PRO A 93 -9.03 -3.00 9.25
CA PRO A 93 -9.97 -3.13 8.14
C PRO A 93 -9.58 -2.31 6.90
N LEU A 94 -8.85 -1.21 7.10
CA LEU A 94 -8.32 -0.39 6.00
C LEU A 94 -7.23 -1.12 5.24
N PHE A 95 -6.35 -1.83 5.93
CA PHE A 95 -5.31 -2.66 5.31
C PHE A 95 -5.94 -3.70 4.38
N ASP A 96 -6.94 -4.45 4.84
CA ASP A 96 -7.58 -5.50 4.03
C ASP A 96 -8.27 -4.94 2.78
N ARG A 97 -8.97 -3.80 2.92
CA ARG A 97 -9.62 -3.10 1.80
C ARG A 97 -8.62 -2.62 0.75
N LEU A 98 -7.47 -2.11 1.19
CA LEU A 98 -6.43 -1.60 0.28
C LEU A 98 -5.63 -2.73 -0.36
N LEU A 99 -5.39 -3.80 0.38
CA LEU A 99 -4.75 -5.01 -0.12
C LEU A 99 -5.59 -5.67 -1.22
N ALA A 100 -6.91 -5.77 -1.04
CA ALA A 100 -7.82 -6.29 -2.06
C ALA A 100 -7.86 -5.46 -3.36
N ARG A 101 -7.47 -4.18 -3.29
CA ARG A 101 -7.39 -3.26 -4.43
C ARG A 101 -6.04 -3.27 -5.13
N LEU A 102 -5.02 -3.92 -4.56
CA LEU A 102 -3.76 -4.10 -5.28
C LEU A 102 -4.05 -4.94 -6.53
N PRO A 103 -3.45 -4.57 -7.68
CA PRO A 103 -3.55 -5.40 -8.87
C PRO A 103 -3.04 -6.80 -8.52
N GLN A 104 -3.96 -7.76 -8.50
CA GLN A 104 -3.61 -9.17 -8.36
C GLN A 104 -2.78 -9.48 -9.60
N THR A 105 -1.47 -9.59 -9.45
CA THR A 105 -0.62 -10.15 -10.50
C THR A 105 -1.06 -11.60 -10.63
N SER A 106 -2.02 -11.85 -11.52
CA SER A 106 -2.35 -13.20 -11.97
C SER A 106 -1.07 -13.73 -12.60
N CYS A 107 -0.62 -14.86 -12.08
CA CYS A 107 0.63 -15.55 -12.40
C CYS A 107 0.82 -15.77 -13.91
#